data_AF-A0A7M2VDJ2-F1
#
_entry.id   AF-A0A7M2VDJ2-F1
#
_cell.length_a   1.000
_cell.length_b   1.000
_cell.length_c   1.000
_cell.angle_alpha   90.00
_cell.angle_beta   90.00
_cell.angle_gamma   90.00
#
_symmetry.space_group_name_H-M   'P 1'
#
loop_
_entity.id
_entity.type
_entity.pdbx_description
1 polymer ?
#
loop_
_entity_poly.entity_id
_entity_poly.type
_entity_poly.pdbx_seq_one_letter_code
_entity_poly.pdbx_strand_id
1 'polypeptide(L)'
;MSGSPVQIAEGMLKILNPEKQSAADIVLQAAIDSFVSLPQDMWTLAKDMFDTENSGLNERERIRLGELTKRGVTSKDFWQLIYIVINRYVHGLNHEQLEKIMLKVAGSQLGKLAFKTVFASELASWFGTYIIPRFLLSAKITGVLGVGAMISRSIYSSRDLKELNESIYYALREAGDLDLLYFMVEDVLEPWIEAINYLSTNRMFTEQIIDHFVAMAPKA
;
A
#
# COMPACT_ATOMS: atom_id res chain seq x y z
N MET A 1 7.77 11.37 12.13
CA MET A 1 8.95 12.23 11.84
C MET A 1 9.09 12.21 10.34
N SER A 2 8.98 13.33 9.65
CA SER A 2 9.07 13.35 8.19
C SER A 2 10.47 12.99 7.73
N GLY A 3 10.59 12.02 6.82
CA GLY A 3 11.89 11.62 6.24
C GLY A 3 12.59 12.76 5.49
N SER A 4 13.91 12.65 5.34
CA SER A 4 14.66 13.51 4.41
C SER A 4 14.28 13.20 2.95
N PRO A 5 14.51 14.12 1.99
CA PRO A 5 14.19 13.89 0.58
C PRO A 5 14.78 12.60 0.00
N VAL A 6 16.00 12.25 0.43
CA VAL A 6 16.69 11.02 0.04
C VAL A 6 15.96 9.79 0.57
N GLN A 7 15.59 9.78 1.86
CA GLN A 7 14.89 8.65 2.49
C GLN A 7 13.51 8.42 1.87
N ILE A 8 12.78 9.50 1.56
CA ILE A 8 11.49 9.44 0.87
C ILE A 8 11.67 8.82 -0.52
N ALA A 9 12.65 9.32 -1.29
CA ALA A 9 12.94 8.81 -2.62
C ALA A 9 13.38 7.33 -2.61
N GLU A 10 14.23 6.91 -1.68
CA GLU A 10 14.63 5.51 -1.48
C GLU A 10 13.42 4.62 -1.15
N GLY A 11 12.54 5.10 -0.27
CA GLY A 11 11.30 4.42 0.10
C GLY A 11 10.38 4.21 -1.11
N MET A 12 10.22 5.23 -1.95
CA MET A 12 9.39 5.15 -3.17
C MET A 12 9.92 4.11 -4.17
N LEU A 13 11.23 3.88 -4.22
CA LEU A 13 11.86 2.93 -5.15
C LEU A 13 11.64 1.45 -4.82
N LYS A 14 11.17 1.13 -3.61
CA LYS A 14 10.87 -0.26 -3.21
C LYS A 14 9.85 -0.95 -4.13
N ILE A 15 9.00 -0.17 -4.79
CA ILE A 15 8.00 -0.65 -5.77
C ILE A 15 8.67 -1.05 -7.10
N LEU A 16 9.72 -0.33 -7.51
CA LEU A 16 10.33 -0.45 -8.83
C LEU A 16 11.47 -1.47 -8.89
N ASN A 17 12.00 -1.89 -7.75
CA ASN A 17 13.10 -2.85 -7.70
C ASN A 17 12.75 -4.03 -6.77
N PRO A 18 11.78 -4.88 -7.17
CA PRO A 18 11.57 -6.15 -6.49
C PRO A 18 12.78 -7.05 -6.81
N GLU A 19 13.64 -7.32 -5.84
CA GLU A 19 14.75 -8.27 -6.05
C GLU A 19 14.25 -9.54 -6.73
N LYS A 20 14.87 -9.92 -7.86
CA LYS A 20 14.65 -11.19 -8.55
C LYS A 20 15.04 -12.34 -7.63
N GLN A 21 14.11 -12.86 -6.84
CA GLN A 21 14.26 -14.15 -6.17
C GLN A 21 13.35 -15.19 -6.83
N SER A 22 13.99 -16.12 -7.55
CA SER A 22 13.41 -17.29 -8.22
C SER A 22 12.62 -18.24 -7.31
N ALA A 23 12.58 -18.00 -5.99
CA ALA A 23 11.77 -18.73 -5.02
C ALA A 23 10.33 -18.18 -4.92
N ALA A 24 10.07 -16.96 -5.38
CA ALA A 24 8.76 -16.32 -5.32
C ALA A 24 7.75 -16.95 -6.28
N ASP A 25 8.16 -17.40 -7.47
CA ASP A 25 7.24 -17.93 -8.49
C ASP A 25 6.51 -19.22 -8.04
N ILE A 26 7.16 -20.02 -7.18
CA ILE A 26 6.61 -21.28 -6.64
C ILE A 26 5.60 -21.01 -5.51
N VAL A 27 5.83 -19.97 -4.70
CA VAL A 27 4.91 -19.55 -3.63
C VAL A 27 3.76 -18.71 -4.20
N LEU A 28 4.02 -17.91 -5.23
CA LEU A 28 3.08 -17.02 -5.91
C LEU A 28 1.93 -17.80 -6.56
N GLN A 29 2.21 -18.92 -7.25
CA GLN A 29 1.15 -19.75 -7.81
C GLN A 29 0.29 -20.42 -6.73
N ALA A 30 0.89 -20.88 -5.64
CA ALA A 30 0.14 -21.42 -4.50
C ALA A 30 -0.70 -20.35 -3.77
N ALA A 31 -0.26 -19.10 -3.81
CA ALA A 31 -0.89 -17.97 -3.12
C ALA A 31 -2.01 -17.29 -3.94
N ILE A 32 -1.87 -17.24 -5.28
CA ILE A 32 -2.88 -16.67 -6.20
C ILE A 32 -4.17 -17.51 -6.18
N ASP A 33 -4.06 -18.83 -6.18
CA ASP A 33 -5.23 -19.72 -6.15
C ASP A 33 -5.88 -19.80 -4.75
N SER A 34 -5.18 -19.36 -3.70
CA SER A 34 -5.62 -19.46 -2.30
C SER A 34 -6.16 -18.16 -1.70
N PHE A 35 -5.93 -16.99 -2.33
CA PHE A 35 -6.42 -15.70 -1.81
C PHE A 35 -7.95 -15.56 -1.87
N VAL A 36 -8.61 -16.42 -2.64
CA VAL A 36 -10.07 -16.42 -2.85
C VAL A 36 -10.83 -17.12 -1.70
N SER A 37 -10.14 -17.84 -0.81
CA SER A 37 -10.78 -18.45 0.36
C SER A 37 -9.89 -18.32 1.59
N LEU A 38 -10.06 -17.25 2.36
CA LEU A 38 -9.73 -17.32 3.79
C LEU A 38 -10.39 -18.60 4.35
N PRO A 39 -9.63 -19.53 4.95
CA PRO A 39 -10.22 -20.74 5.52
C PRO A 39 -11.34 -20.35 6.49
N GLN A 40 -12.45 -21.10 6.49
CA GLN A 40 -13.61 -20.83 7.36
C GLN A 40 -13.20 -20.66 8.84
N ASP A 41 -12.15 -21.34 9.26
CA ASP A 41 -11.60 -21.27 10.62
C ASP A 41 -11.03 -19.88 10.94
N MET A 42 -10.36 -19.21 9.99
CA MET A 42 -9.88 -17.84 10.15
C MET A 42 -11.03 -16.84 10.33
N TRP A 43 -12.15 -17.09 9.64
CA TRP A 43 -13.35 -16.26 9.76
C TRP A 43 -13.98 -16.37 11.15
N THR A 44 -14.05 -17.59 11.68
CA THR A 44 -14.50 -17.86 13.05
C THR A 44 -13.57 -17.18 14.07
N LEU A 45 -12.25 -17.30 13.91
CA LEU A 45 -11.29 -16.66 14.82
C LEU A 45 -11.36 -15.13 14.80
N ALA A 46 -11.54 -14.54 13.61
CA ALA A 46 -11.73 -13.09 13.49
C ALA A 46 -13.00 -12.66 14.20
N LYS A 47 -14.11 -13.37 13.97
CA LYS A 47 -15.40 -13.10 14.64
C LYS A 47 -15.29 -13.17 16.16
N ASP A 48 -14.64 -14.21 16.68
CA ASP A 48 -14.46 -14.39 18.13
C ASP A 48 -13.56 -13.29 18.73
N MET A 49 -12.55 -12.81 18.00
CA MET A 49 -11.69 -11.69 18.44
C MET A 49 -12.44 -10.34 18.45
N PHE A 50 -13.26 -10.08 17.45
CA PHE A 50 -14.11 -8.89 17.44
C PHE A 50 -15.11 -8.87 18.61
N ASP A 51 -15.56 -10.03 19.07
CA ASP A 51 -16.51 -10.18 20.18
C ASP A 51 -15.83 -10.14 21.56
N THR A 52 -14.57 -10.58 21.67
CA THR A 52 -13.87 -10.74 22.96
C THR A 52 -13.06 -9.52 23.42
N GLU A 53 -12.65 -8.61 22.53
CA GLU A 53 -11.88 -7.43 22.94
C GLU A 53 -12.77 -6.28 23.44
N ASN A 54 -12.75 -5.98 24.74
CA ASN A 54 -13.74 -5.09 25.40
C ASN A 54 -13.28 -3.61 25.58
N SER A 55 -12.58 -3.01 24.59
CA SER A 55 -12.09 -1.63 24.65
C SER A 55 -12.88 -0.67 23.74
N GLY A 56 -13.80 0.11 24.32
CA GLY A 56 -14.75 0.99 23.62
C GLY A 56 -14.17 2.15 22.79
N LEU A 57 -12.85 2.36 22.75
CA LEU A 57 -12.22 3.46 21.99
C LEU A 57 -12.10 3.18 20.48
N ASN A 58 -12.31 1.92 20.04
CA ASN A 58 -12.10 1.50 18.64
C ASN A 58 -13.33 0.83 18.01
N GLU A 59 -14.50 0.91 18.64
CA GLU A 59 -15.67 0.10 18.26
C GLU A 59 -16.17 0.39 16.84
N ARG A 60 -16.19 1.66 16.42
CA ARG A 60 -16.54 2.04 15.03
C ARG A 60 -15.57 1.47 14.00
N GLU A 61 -14.27 1.48 14.29
CA GLU A 61 -13.25 0.96 13.37
C GLU A 61 -13.34 -0.57 13.25
N ARG A 62 -13.69 -1.25 14.34
CA ARG A 62 -13.95 -2.69 14.33
C ARG A 62 -15.20 -3.06 13.55
N ILE A 63 -16.27 -2.28 13.68
CA ILE A 63 -17.49 -2.48 12.87
C ILE A 63 -17.15 -2.37 11.39
N ARG A 64 -16.44 -1.31 10.98
CA ARG A 64 -15.97 -1.12 9.59
C ARG A 64 -15.10 -2.27 9.12
N LEU A 65 -14.13 -2.71 9.93
CA LEU A 65 -13.27 -3.84 9.58
C LEU A 65 -14.07 -5.15 9.46
N GLY A 66 -15.05 -5.35 10.34
CA GLY A 66 -15.96 -6.49 10.28
C GLY A 66 -16.82 -6.47 9.01
N GLU A 67 -17.34 -5.32 8.61
CA GLU A 67 -18.10 -5.14 7.36
C GLU A 67 -17.23 -5.35 6.12
N LEU A 68 -16.03 -4.77 6.11
CA LEU A 68 -15.02 -4.96 5.07
C LEU A 68 -14.68 -6.45 4.90
N THR A 69 -14.51 -7.16 6.01
CA THR A 69 -14.18 -8.58 5.96
C THR A 69 -15.38 -9.43 5.55
N LYS A 70 -16.61 -9.10 5.98
CA LYS A 70 -17.86 -9.74 5.51
C LYS A 70 -18.05 -9.61 4.00
N ARG A 71 -17.70 -8.45 3.42
CA ARG A 71 -17.76 -8.19 1.98
C ARG A 71 -16.77 -9.07 1.20
N GLY A 72 -15.71 -9.54 1.86
CA GLY A 72 -14.59 -10.23 1.24
C GLY A 72 -13.59 -9.23 0.68
N VAL A 73 -12.35 -9.29 1.17
CA VAL A 73 -11.25 -8.49 0.67
C VAL A 73 -10.57 -9.24 -0.46
N THR A 74 -10.39 -8.58 -1.59
CA THR A 74 -9.83 -9.18 -2.81
C THR A 74 -8.55 -8.44 -3.22
N SER A 75 -7.78 -9.04 -4.14
CA SER A 75 -6.64 -8.35 -4.73
C SER A 75 -7.04 -7.03 -5.39
N LYS A 76 -8.28 -6.90 -5.88
CA LYS A 76 -8.82 -5.66 -6.45
C LYS A 76 -8.89 -4.51 -5.42
N ASP A 77 -9.18 -4.81 -4.16
CA ASP A 77 -9.23 -3.80 -3.10
C ASP A 77 -7.84 -3.21 -2.83
N PHE A 78 -6.80 -4.06 -2.81
CA PHE A 78 -5.41 -3.60 -2.70
C PHE A 78 -4.94 -2.84 -3.95
N TRP A 79 -5.32 -3.30 -5.14
CA TRP A 79 -5.11 -2.56 -6.40
C TRP A 79 -5.65 -1.16 -6.30
N GLN A 80 -6.89 -1.04 -5.84
CA GLN A 80 -7.58 0.23 -5.70
C GLN A 80 -6.89 1.14 -4.68
N LEU A 81 -6.47 0.59 -3.53
CA LEU A 81 -5.75 1.31 -2.48
C LEU A 81 -4.45 1.93 -3.03
N ILE A 82 -3.59 1.09 -3.61
CA ILE A 82 -2.33 1.50 -4.21
C ILE A 82 -2.57 2.55 -5.31
N TYR A 83 -3.54 2.28 -6.19
CA TYR A 83 -3.87 3.19 -7.29
C TYR A 83 -4.27 4.57 -6.77
N ILE A 84 -5.08 4.66 -5.70
CA ILE A 84 -5.50 5.95 -5.13
C ILE A 84 -4.28 6.77 -4.69
N VAL A 85 -3.32 6.15 -4.01
CA VAL A 85 -2.10 6.83 -3.52
C VAL A 85 -1.21 7.27 -4.68
N ILE A 86 -0.83 6.36 -5.57
CA ILE A 86 0.06 6.69 -6.70
C ILE A 86 -0.59 7.71 -7.64
N ASN A 87 -1.88 7.53 -7.93
CA ASN A 87 -2.61 8.46 -8.78
C ASN A 87 -2.67 9.86 -8.15
N ARG A 88 -2.81 9.98 -6.82
CA ARG A 88 -2.74 11.27 -6.13
C ARG A 88 -1.39 11.94 -6.33
N TYR A 89 -0.29 11.21 -6.16
CA TYR A 89 1.06 11.73 -6.35
C TYR A 89 1.26 12.26 -7.78
N VAL A 90 0.96 11.43 -8.78
CA VAL A 90 1.13 11.76 -10.21
C VAL A 90 0.31 12.98 -10.60
N HIS A 91 -0.92 13.10 -10.12
CA HIS A 91 -1.77 14.24 -10.45
C HIS A 91 -1.29 15.55 -9.81
N GLY A 92 -0.53 15.49 -8.71
CA GLY A 92 0.05 16.67 -8.08
C GLY A 92 1.38 17.12 -8.70
N LEU A 93 1.98 16.33 -9.59
CA LEU A 93 3.19 16.71 -10.33
C LEU A 93 2.86 17.63 -11.52
N ASN A 94 3.75 18.59 -11.78
CA ASN A 94 3.72 19.35 -13.02
C ASN A 94 4.28 18.54 -14.21
N HIS A 95 4.18 19.10 -15.42
CA HIS A 95 4.57 18.39 -16.64
C HIS A 95 6.06 18.03 -16.66
N GLU A 96 6.93 18.95 -16.28
CA GLU A 96 8.40 18.77 -16.27
C GLU A 96 8.82 17.70 -15.25
N GLN A 97 8.23 17.75 -14.05
CA GLN A 97 8.47 16.77 -12.98
C GLN A 97 8.05 15.36 -13.41
N LEU A 98 6.84 15.23 -13.99
CA LEU A 98 6.32 13.96 -14.48
C LEU A 98 7.18 13.41 -15.62
N GLU A 99 7.59 14.26 -16.57
CA GLU A 99 8.50 13.90 -17.66
C GLU A 99 9.84 13.39 -17.13
N LYS A 100 10.43 14.08 -16.15
CA LYS A 100 11.71 13.69 -15.54
C LYS A 100 11.65 12.28 -14.90
N ILE A 101 10.56 11.98 -14.19
CA ILE A 101 10.32 10.65 -13.62
C ILE A 101 10.12 9.60 -14.73
N MET A 102 9.28 9.91 -15.72
CA MET A 102 8.92 8.98 -16.80
C MET A 102 10.10 8.61 -17.70
N LEU A 103 10.93 9.58 -18.09
CA LEU A 103 12.12 9.33 -18.91
C LEU A 103 13.06 8.30 -18.26
N LYS A 104 13.07 8.26 -16.93
CA LYS A 104 13.94 7.37 -16.17
C LYS A 104 13.30 6.00 -15.91
N VAL A 105 12.03 5.97 -15.53
CA VAL A 105 11.32 4.74 -15.11
C VAL A 105 10.68 3.99 -16.27
N ALA A 106 10.16 4.70 -17.28
CA ALA A 106 9.38 4.11 -18.38
C ALA A 106 10.06 4.24 -19.76
N GLY A 107 11.23 4.90 -19.83
CA GLY A 107 11.88 5.23 -21.11
C GLY A 107 11.14 6.34 -21.87
N SER A 108 11.56 6.63 -23.11
CA SER A 108 11.14 7.80 -23.92
C SER A 108 9.66 7.86 -24.35
N GLN A 109 8.77 7.01 -23.79
CA GLN A 109 7.34 7.01 -24.12
C GLN A 109 6.56 7.91 -23.14
N LEU A 110 6.43 9.19 -23.51
CA LEU A 110 5.80 10.23 -22.72
C LEU A 110 4.26 10.18 -22.82
N GLY A 111 3.60 9.60 -21.81
CA GLY A 111 2.14 9.72 -21.68
C GLY A 111 1.61 9.34 -20.28
N LYS A 112 0.62 10.09 -19.79
CA LYS A 112 -0.11 9.77 -18.53
C LYS A 112 -0.71 8.36 -18.52
N LEU A 113 -1.12 7.88 -19.71
CA LEU A 113 -1.60 6.52 -19.91
C LEU A 113 -0.49 5.48 -19.72
N ALA A 114 0.72 5.75 -20.24
CA ALA A 114 1.88 4.89 -20.09
C ALA A 114 2.37 4.82 -18.63
N PHE A 115 2.38 5.96 -17.92
CA PHE A 115 2.69 5.99 -16.48
C PHE A 115 1.78 5.03 -15.71
N LYS A 116 0.47 5.12 -15.96
CA LYS A 116 -0.54 4.29 -15.29
C LYS A 116 -0.33 2.80 -15.58
N THR A 117 0.03 2.41 -16.80
CA THR A 117 0.25 0.99 -17.15
C THR A 117 1.56 0.43 -16.62
N VAL A 118 2.66 1.19 -16.70
CA VAL A 118 3.99 0.76 -16.21
C VAL A 118 3.92 0.59 -14.70
N PHE A 119 3.60 1.66 -13.96
CA PHE A 119 3.46 1.53 -12.51
C PHE A 119 2.43 0.48 -12.10
N ALA A 120 1.30 0.30 -12.82
CA ALA A 120 0.37 -0.78 -12.50
C ALA A 120 0.98 -2.18 -12.65
N SER A 121 1.84 -2.43 -13.63
CA SER A 121 2.52 -3.74 -13.77
C SER A 121 3.58 -3.98 -12.71
N GLU A 122 4.42 -2.98 -12.38
CA GLU A 122 5.43 -3.13 -11.32
C GLU A 122 4.77 -3.28 -9.95
N LEU A 123 3.74 -2.48 -9.68
CA LEU A 123 2.93 -2.64 -8.48
C LEU A 123 2.35 -4.05 -8.42
N ALA A 124 1.90 -4.61 -9.56
CA ALA A 124 1.25 -5.93 -9.60
C ALA A 124 2.18 -7.08 -9.32
N SER A 125 3.36 -7.00 -9.89
CA SER A 125 4.45 -7.89 -9.54
C SER A 125 4.79 -7.78 -8.05
N TRP A 126 4.92 -6.57 -7.50
CA TRP A 126 5.27 -6.37 -6.09
C TRP A 126 4.17 -6.87 -5.14
N PHE A 127 2.91 -6.56 -5.42
CA PHE A 127 1.77 -6.98 -4.62
C PHE A 127 1.68 -8.52 -4.53
N GLY A 128 1.79 -9.21 -5.66
CA GLY A 128 1.80 -10.68 -5.70
C GLY A 128 2.99 -11.28 -4.95
N THR A 129 4.18 -10.70 -5.13
CA THR A 129 5.45 -11.24 -4.62
C THR A 129 5.61 -11.08 -3.11
N TYR A 130 5.20 -9.95 -2.53
CA TYR A 130 5.55 -9.61 -1.15
C TYR A 130 4.36 -9.51 -0.20
N ILE A 131 3.19 -9.04 -0.66
CA ILE A 131 2.06 -8.82 0.24
C ILE A 131 1.31 -10.11 0.54
N ILE A 132 1.03 -10.91 -0.50
CA ILE A 132 0.29 -12.17 -0.33
C ILE A 132 1.08 -13.16 0.57
N PRO A 133 2.40 -13.38 0.38
CA PRO A 133 3.15 -14.29 1.25
C PRO A 133 3.27 -13.80 2.69
N ARG A 134 3.47 -12.49 2.93
CA ARG A 134 3.54 -11.91 4.29
C ARG A 134 2.24 -12.13 5.05
N PHE A 135 1.10 -11.90 4.40
CA PHE A 135 -0.21 -12.13 4.97
C PHE A 135 -0.45 -13.62 5.34
N LEU A 136 -0.09 -14.53 4.43
CA LEU A 136 -0.24 -15.97 4.65
C LEU A 136 0.68 -16.49 5.77
N LEU A 137 1.91 -15.98 5.87
CA LEU A 137 2.84 -16.34 6.93
C LEU A 137 2.39 -15.79 8.29
N SER A 138 1.92 -14.54 8.37
CA SER A 138 1.40 -13.96 9.62
C SER A 138 0.14 -14.65 10.11
N ALA A 139 -0.70 -15.15 9.20
CA ALA A 139 -1.89 -15.92 9.55
C ALA A 139 -1.54 -17.35 10.05
N LYS A 140 -0.56 -18.01 9.41
CA LYS A 140 -0.22 -19.42 9.72
C LYS A 140 0.64 -19.59 10.98
N ILE A 141 1.50 -18.64 11.33
CA ILE A 141 2.50 -18.82 12.38
C ILE A 141 1.94 -18.58 13.79
N THR A 142 0.82 -17.88 13.94
CA THR A 142 0.39 -17.35 15.27
C THR A 142 -1.09 -17.58 15.66
N GLY A 143 -1.92 -18.21 14.82
CA GLY A 143 -3.32 -18.50 15.17
C GLY A 143 -4.12 -17.26 15.62
N VAL A 144 -4.93 -17.39 16.67
CA VAL A 144 -5.80 -16.32 17.24
C VAL A 144 -5.02 -15.04 17.56
N LEU A 145 -3.82 -15.17 18.13
CA LEU A 145 -2.97 -14.02 18.46
C LEU A 145 -2.52 -13.26 17.21
N GLY A 146 -2.33 -13.96 16.09
CA GLY A 146 -2.02 -13.35 14.80
C GLY A 146 -3.18 -12.51 14.25
N VAL A 147 -4.41 -13.00 14.41
CA VAL A 147 -5.62 -12.29 13.97
C VAL A 147 -5.87 -11.04 14.80
N GLY A 148 -5.78 -11.13 16.14
CA GLY A 148 -5.90 -9.97 17.03
C GLY A 148 -4.84 -8.90 16.75
N ALA A 149 -3.58 -9.31 16.52
CA ALA A 149 -2.51 -8.40 16.13
C ALA A 149 -2.79 -7.68 14.79
N MET A 150 -3.37 -8.37 13.81
CA MET A 150 -3.77 -7.76 12.52
C MET A 150 -4.91 -6.77 12.67
N ILE A 151 -5.94 -7.08 13.47
CA ILE A 151 -7.06 -6.16 13.75
C ILE A 151 -6.52 -4.89 14.41
N SER A 152 -5.68 -5.05 15.44
CA SER A 152 -5.03 -3.93 16.12
C SER A 152 -4.23 -3.08 15.12
N ARG A 153 -3.34 -3.72 14.35
CA ARG A 153 -2.49 -3.02 13.37
C ARG A 153 -3.29 -2.33 12.27
N SER A 154 -4.37 -2.94 11.79
CA SER A 154 -5.32 -2.34 10.83
C SER A 154 -5.90 -1.02 11.37
N ILE A 155 -6.34 -1.01 12.62
CA ILE A 155 -6.96 0.17 13.24
C ILE A 155 -5.93 1.25 13.56
N TYR A 156 -4.77 0.88 14.10
CA TYR A 156 -3.71 1.84 14.42
C TYR A 156 -3.12 2.46 13.16
N SER A 157 -2.73 1.66 12.16
CA SER A 157 -2.20 2.21 10.91
C SER A 157 -3.24 3.03 10.13
N SER A 158 -4.54 2.72 10.21
CA SER A 158 -5.60 3.59 9.64
C SER A 158 -5.66 4.96 10.32
N ARG A 159 -5.43 5.02 11.65
CA ARG A 159 -5.35 6.29 12.39
C ARG A 159 -4.08 7.06 12.07
N ASP A 160 -2.95 6.38 12.08
CA ASP A 160 -1.65 6.99 11.76
C ASP A 160 -1.68 7.54 10.33
N LEU A 161 -2.34 6.84 9.39
CA LEU A 161 -2.60 7.32 8.05
C LEU A 161 -3.42 8.62 8.03
N LYS A 162 -4.43 8.75 8.89
CA LYS A 162 -5.22 9.99 9.00
C LYS A 162 -4.34 11.17 9.44
N GLU A 163 -3.45 10.94 10.39
CA GLU A 163 -2.50 11.96 10.87
C GLU A 163 -1.45 12.28 9.80
N LEU A 164 -0.99 11.27 9.07
CA LEU A 164 0.00 11.41 8.00
C LEU A 164 -0.55 12.19 6.80
N ASN A 165 -1.75 11.87 6.32
CA ASN A 165 -2.42 12.56 5.23
C ASN A 165 -3.94 12.32 5.24
N GLU A 166 -4.67 13.30 5.78
CA GLU A 166 -6.13 13.23 5.91
C GLU A 166 -6.86 13.07 4.56
N SER A 167 -6.31 13.62 3.47
CA SER A 167 -6.91 13.50 2.13
C SER A 167 -6.84 12.08 1.58
N ILE A 168 -5.71 11.39 1.77
CA ILE A 168 -5.56 9.98 1.40
C ILE A 168 -6.42 9.10 2.29
N TYR A 169 -6.43 9.37 3.59
CA TYR A 169 -7.29 8.64 4.53
C TYR A 169 -8.75 8.64 4.10
N TYR A 170 -9.35 9.81 3.84
CA TYR A 170 -10.75 9.86 3.41
C TYR A 170 -10.95 9.26 2.02
N ALA A 171 -10.03 9.44 1.08
CA ALA A 171 -10.14 8.83 -0.24
C ALA A 171 -10.16 7.29 -0.18
N LEU A 172 -9.37 6.69 0.70
CA LEU A 172 -9.35 5.24 0.92
C LEU A 172 -10.60 4.76 1.67
N ARG A 173 -11.04 5.53 2.67
CA ARG A 173 -12.27 5.26 3.42
C ARG A 173 -13.51 5.27 2.52
N GLU A 174 -13.65 6.29 1.69
CA GLU A 174 -14.74 6.42 0.73
C GLU A 174 -14.70 5.34 -0.36
N ALA A 175 -13.52 4.80 -0.66
CA ALA A 175 -13.33 3.69 -1.60
C ALA A 175 -13.70 2.31 -1.03
N GLY A 176 -14.43 2.25 0.09
CA GLY A 176 -14.89 1.02 0.71
C GLY A 176 -14.00 0.55 1.85
N ASP A 177 -13.65 1.48 2.74
CA ASP A 177 -12.85 1.27 3.96
C ASP A 177 -11.44 0.72 3.70
N LEU A 178 -10.82 1.11 2.58
CA LEU A 178 -9.49 0.64 2.19
C LEU A 178 -8.38 1.16 3.11
N ASP A 179 -8.63 2.20 3.91
CA ASP A 179 -7.71 2.70 4.93
C ASP A 179 -7.37 1.62 5.96
N LEU A 180 -8.31 0.70 6.22
CA LEU A 180 -8.10 -0.43 7.13
C LEU A 180 -7.17 -1.51 6.55
N LEU A 181 -6.90 -1.50 5.24
CA LEU A 181 -5.95 -2.39 4.59
C LEU A 181 -4.54 -1.78 4.45
N TYR A 182 -4.40 -0.49 4.76
CA TYR A 182 -3.15 0.26 4.59
C TYR A 182 -1.97 -0.40 5.32
N PHE A 183 -2.19 -0.94 6.53
CA PHE A 183 -1.15 -1.60 7.32
C PHE A 183 -0.41 -2.73 6.60
N MET A 184 -1.03 -3.33 5.57
CA MET A 184 -0.40 -4.39 4.78
C MET A 184 0.61 -3.86 3.76
N VAL A 185 0.47 -2.60 3.37
CA VAL A 185 1.26 -1.93 2.31
C VAL A 185 1.93 -0.63 2.79
N GLU A 186 1.85 -0.36 4.09
CA GLU A 186 2.34 0.85 4.76
C GLU A 186 3.83 1.09 4.48
N ASP A 187 4.67 0.06 4.60
CA ASP A 187 6.12 0.13 4.39
C ASP A 187 6.55 0.59 2.98
N VAL A 188 5.60 0.57 2.06
CA VAL A 188 5.77 0.92 0.66
C VAL A 188 4.98 2.15 0.26
N LEU A 189 3.79 2.39 0.80
CA LEU A 189 2.98 3.56 0.44
C LEU A 189 3.28 4.79 1.30
N GLU A 190 3.78 4.63 2.53
CA GLU A 190 4.13 5.74 3.40
C GLU A 190 5.07 6.76 2.72
N PRO A 191 6.17 6.37 2.05
CA PRO A 191 7.04 7.33 1.35
C PRO A 191 6.32 8.10 0.25
N TRP A 192 5.36 7.48 -0.45
CA TRP A 192 4.56 8.18 -1.47
C TRP A 192 3.61 9.19 -0.83
N ILE A 193 3.01 8.84 0.31
CA ILE A 193 2.11 9.72 1.05
C ILE A 193 2.88 10.89 1.66
N GLU A 194 4.08 10.65 2.20
CA GLU A 194 5.00 11.71 2.63
C GLU A 194 5.33 12.64 1.45
N ALA A 195 5.67 12.09 0.28
CA ALA A 195 5.95 12.90 -0.90
C ALA A 195 4.74 13.75 -1.34
N ILE A 196 3.52 13.21 -1.24
CA ILE A 196 2.27 13.94 -1.54
C ILE A 196 2.12 15.17 -0.64
N ASN A 197 2.50 15.09 0.63
CA ASN A 197 2.39 16.22 1.57
C ASN A 197 3.22 17.44 1.14
N TYR A 198 4.29 17.22 0.37
CA TYR A 198 5.18 18.29 -0.09
C TYR A 198 4.79 18.90 -1.44
N LEU A 199 3.98 18.21 -2.25
CA LEU A 199 3.65 18.63 -3.63
C LEU A 199 3.09 20.05 -3.71
N SER A 200 2.22 20.45 -2.77
CA SER A 200 1.58 21.78 -2.76
C SER A 200 2.19 22.73 -1.73
N THR A 201 3.03 22.25 -0.83
CA THR A 201 3.49 23.02 0.34
C THR A 201 4.96 23.42 0.24
N ASN A 202 5.80 22.61 -0.41
CA ASN A 202 7.23 22.87 -0.53
C ASN A 202 7.79 22.37 -1.87
N ARG A 203 7.85 23.29 -2.83
CA ARG A 203 8.38 23.01 -4.17
C ARG A 203 9.85 22.60 -4.12
N MET A 204 10.71 23.28 -3.37
CA MET A 204 12.13 22.92 -3.31
C MET A 204 12.33 21.49 -2.78
N PHE A 205 11.57 21.10 -1.76
CA PHE A 205 11.64 19.75 -1.18
C PHE A 205 11.11 18.68 -2.13
N THR A 206 10.02 18.99 -2.85
CA THR A 206 9.48 18.13 -3.91
C THR A 206 10.51 17.87 -5.01
N GLU A 207 11.15 18.93 -5.50
CA GLU A 207 12.19 18.83 -6.52
C GLU A 207 13.37 17.97 -6.03
N GLN A 208 13.78 18.10 -4.77
CA GLN A 208 14.83 17.24 -4.19
C GLN A 208 14.43 15.76 -4.13
N ILE A 209 13.20 15.44 -3.72
CA ILE A 209 12.70 14.05 -3.72
C ILE A 209 12.78 13.47 -5.14
N ILE A 210 12.30 14.22 -6.14
CA ILE A 210 12.28 13.79 -7.54
C ILE A 210 13.70 13.59 -8.07
N ASP A 211 14.62 14.51 -7.77
CA ASP A 211 16.01 14.43 -8.21
C ASP A 211 16.70 13.18 -7.67
N HIS A 212 16.52 12.90 -6.38
CA HIS A 212 17.03 11.69 -5.75
C HIS A 212 16.39 10.44 -6.35
N PHE A 213 15.06 10.43 -6.49
CA PHE A 213 14.33 9.30 -7.06
C PHE A 213 14.83 8.96 -8.46
N VAL A 214 14.98 9.96 -9.33
CA VAL A 214 15.47 9.79 -10.71
C VAL A 214 16.94 9.40 -10.76
N ALA A 215 17.77 9.89 -9.85
CA ALA A 215 19.17 9.49 -9.77
C ALA A 215 19.31 7.99 -9.42
N MET A 216 18.51 7.51 -8.47
CA MET A 216 18.58 6.17 -7.89
C MET A 216 17.76 5.13 -8.65
N ALA A 217 16.72 5.53 -9.40
CA ALA A 217 15.90 4.61 -10.17
C ALA A 217 16.75 3.80 -11.16
N PRO A 218 16.48 2.50 -11.34
CA PRO A 218 17.12 1.70 -12.37
C PRO A 218 16.84 2.33 -13.74
N LYS A 219 17.80 2.27 -14.66
CA LYS A 219 17.55 2.69 -16.04
C LYS A 219 16.54 1.70 -16.66
N ALA A 220 15.46 2.24 -17.21
CA ALA A 220 14.58 1.50 -18.13
C ALA A 220 15.37 0.97 -19.34
#